data_AF-A0A2A9G1Q2-F1
#
_entry.id   AF-A0A2A9G1Q2-F1
#
_cell.length_a   1.000
_cell.length_b   1.000
_cell.length_c   1.000
_cell.angle_alpha   90.00
_cell.angle_beta   90.00
_cell.angle_gamma   90.00
#
_symmetry.space_group_name_H-M   'P 1'
#
loop_
_entity.id
_entity.type
_entity.pdbx_description
1 polymer ?
#
loop_
_entity_poly.entity_id
_entity_poly.type
_entity_poly.pdbx_seq_one_letter_code
_entity_poly.pdbx_strand_id
1 'polypeptide(L)'
;MRNIPCDLSNYTARVAEVPGVKIAKDEKGREFEVTDRQTGEKKFAVSLFLKAKVRGEKGEEVRFTLDADPGEGFEEGMVVELIAPRMSPYSFKNKDGETVSGVAFAAVGLKSVASF
;
A
#
# COMPACT_ATOMS: atom_id res chain seq x y z
N MET A 1 -9.31 -15.53 0.73
CA MET A 1 -9.66 -14.45 1.69
C MET A 1 -9.14 -13.14 1.09
N ARG A 2 -9.97 -12.12 0.93
CA ARG A 2 -9.58 -10.86 0.27
C ARG A 2 -10.16 -9.67 1.03
N ASN A 3 -9.48 -8.53 0.97
CA ASN A 3 -9.94 -7.24 1.49
C ASN A 3 -10.36 -7.29 2.97
N ILE A 4 -9.62 -8.04 3.79
CA ILE A 4 -9.83 -8.13 5.23
C ILE A 4 -9.50 -6.76 5.84
N PRO A 5 -10.40 -6.11 6.60
CA PRO A 5 -10.10 -4.86 7.28
C PRO A 5 -8.90 -5.00 8.23
N CYS A 6 -8.03 -3.99 8.23
CA CYS A 6 -6.90 -3.89 9.16
C CYS A 6 -7.19 -2.80 10.19
N ASP A 7 -6.87 -3.06 11.46
CA ASP A 7 -6.76 -2.00 12.47
C ASP A 7 -5.28 -1.61 12.61
N LEU A 8 -4.97 -0.37 12.25
CA LEU A 8 -3.63 0.22 12.35
C LEU A 8 -3.56 1.34 13.40
N SER A 9 -4.57 1.48 14.26
CA SER A 9 -4.66 2.56 15.26
C SER A 9 -3.48 2.63 16.23
N ASN A 10 -2.83 1.48 16.50
CA ASN A 10 -1.67 1.37 17.38
C ASN A 10 -0.33 1.62 16.68
N TYR A 11 -0.34 2.01 15.40
CA TYR A 11 0.84 2.28 14.61
C TYR A 11 0.86 3.75 14.16
N THR A 12 2.06 4.30 14.01
CA THR A 12 2.29 5.54 13.27
C THR A 12 2.73 5.15 11.87
N ALA A 13 2.10 5.72 10.85
CA ALA A 13 2.49 5.58 9.46
C ALA A 13 3.21 6.84 8.98
N ARG A 14 4.42 6.68 8.44
CA ARG A 14 5.17 7.75 7.78
C ARG A 14 5.39 7.41 6.32
N VAL A 15 5.32 8.40 5.44
CA VAL A 15 5.67 8.21 4.02
C VAL A 15 7.15 7.83 3.92
N ALA A 16 7.43 6.68 3.31
CA ALA A 16 8.78 6.22 2.95
C ALA A 16 9.04 6.43 1.45
N GLU A 17 8.02 6.21 0.63
CA GLU A 17 8.02 6.56 -0.80
C GLU A 17 6.72 7.32 -1.08
N VAL A 18 6.82 8.48 -1.72
CA VAL A 18 5.66 9.34 -2.01
C VAL A 18 4.62 8.59 -2.85
N PRO A 19 3.32 8.83 -2.64
CA PRO A 19 2.30 8.20 -3.44
C PRO A 19 2.44 8.55 -4.93
N GLY A 20 2.27 7.56 -5.80
CA GLY A 20 2.31 7.74 -7.24
C GLY A 20 1.49 6.70 -7.98
N VAL A 21 1.27 6.91 -9.29
CA VAL A 21 0.57 5.94 -10.14
C VAL A 21 1.30 4.60 -10.07
N LYS A 22 0.55 3.53 -9.78
CA LYS A 22 1.14 2.20 -9.66
C LYS A 22 1.49 1.67 -11.05
N ILE A 23 2.76 1.41 -11.27
CA ILE A 23 3.27 0.79 -12.50
C ILE A 23 3.51 -0.70 -12.28
N ALA A 24 3.12 -1.51 -13.25
CA ALA A 24 3.44 -2.94 -13.33
C ALA A 24 4.11 -3.26 -14.66
N LYS A 25 4.75 -4.43 -14.74
CA LYS A 25 5.38 -4.94 -15.96
C LYS A 25 4.63 -6.14 -16.50
N ASP A 26 4.42 -6.17 -17.81
CA ASP A 26 3.85 -7.34 -18.48
C ASP A 26 4.90 -8.46 -18.66
N GLU A 27 4.50 -9.61 -19.22
CA GLU A 27 5.41 -10.75 -19.46
C GLU A 27 6.58 -10.42 -20.40
N LYS A 28 6.46 -9.35 -21.19
CA LYS A 28 7.49 -8.84 -22.11
C LYS A 28 8.32 -7.71 -21.48
N GLY A 29 8.09 -7.40 -20.21
CA GLY A 29 8.80 -6.35 -19.46
C GLY A 29 8.32 -4.93 -19.74
N ARG A 30 7.23 -4.74 -20.49
CA ARG A 30 6.68 -3.41 -20.79
C ARG A 30 5.93 -2.87 -19.60
N GLU A 31 6.19 -1.62 -19.25
CA GLU A 31 5.53 -0.93 -18.15
C GLU A 31 4.14 -0.45 -18.55
N PHE A 32 3.18 -0.60 -17.64
CA PHE A 32 1.82 -0.11 -17.80
C PHE A 32 1.26 0.39 -16.47
N GLU A 33 0.36 1.38 -16.55
CA GLU A 33 -0.38 1.86 -15.39
C GLU A 33 -1.40 0.81 -14.95
N VAL A 34 -1.38 0.46 -13.66
CA VAL A 34 -2.35 -0.48 -13.09
C VAL A 34 -3.68 0.22 -12.91
N THR A 35 -4.74 -0.37 -13.45
CA THR A 35 -6.12 0.11 -13.34
C THR A 35 -7.02 -0.93 -12.67
N ASP A 36 -8.09 -0.45 -12.05
CA ASP A 36 -9.18 -1.31 -11.60
C ASP A 36 -9.85 -1.96 -12.81
N ARG A 37 -10.06 -3.28 -12.75
CA ARG A 37 -10.62 -4.02 -13.88
C ARG A 37 -12.10 -3.72 -14.12
N GLN A 38 -12.84 -3.28 -13.09
CA GLN A 38 -14.27 -3.00 -13.18
C GLN A 38 -14.53 -1.53 -13.52
N THR A 39 -13.85 -0.61 -12.85
CA THR A 39 -14.10 0.83 -13.02
C THR A 39 -13.18 1.49 -14.06
N GLY A 40 -12.03 0.88 -14.36
CA GLY A 40 -11.00 1.47 -15.22
C GLY A 40 -10.16 2.55 -14.54
N GLU A 41 -10.41 2.85 -13.26
CA GLU A 41 -9.69 3.88 -12.51
C GLU A 41 -8.25 3.48 -12.22
N LYS A 42 -7.33 4.44 -12.27
CA LYS A 42 -5.91 4.20 -11.94
C LYS A 42 -5.78 3.81 -10.47
N LYS A 43 -4.87 2.87 -10.21
CA LYS A 43 -4.42 2.55 -8.86
C LYS A 43 -3.14 3.30 -8.56
N PHE A 44 -2.96 3.65 -7.30
CA PHE A 44 -1.76 4.32 -6.82
C PHE A 44 -1.02 3.40 -5.85
N ALA A 45 0.25 3.67 -5.62
CA ALA A 45 1.05 2.97 -4.64
C ALA A 45 1.75 3.99 -3.75
N VAL A 46 1.83 3.67 -2.45
CA VAL A 46 2.60 4.42 -1.46
C VAL A 46 3.37 3.41 -0.61
N SER A 47 4.61 3.72 -0.27
CA SER A 47 5.38 2.93 0.70
C SER A 47 5.38 3.67 2.03
N LEU A 48 4.96 2.99 3.10
CA LEU A 48 4.81 3.58 4.43
C LEU A 48 5.70 2.85 5.42
N PHE A 49 6.45 3.59 6.22
CA PHE A 49 7.11 3.06 7.39
C PHE A 49 6.10 3.00 8.55
N LEU A 50 5.66 1.78 8.88
CA LEU A 50 4.76 1.52 10.01
C LEU A 50 5.60 1.22 11.25
N LYS A 51 5.37 1.98 12.32
CA LYS A 51 6.01 1.75 13.61
C LYS A 51 4.98 1.69 14.72
N ALA A 52 5.04 0.66 15.55
CA ALA A 52 4.17 0.57 16.72
C ALA A 52 4.39 1.78 17.65
N LYS A 53 3.30 2.28 18.24
CA LYS A 53 3.34 3.37 19.22
C LYS A 53 3.91 2.91 20.57
N VAL A 54 3.89 1.60 20.83
CA VAL A 54 4.55 0.98 21.98
C VAL A 54 6.07 1.06 21.79
N ARG A 55 6.79 1.38 22.86
CA ARG A 55 8.26 1.52 22.83
C ARG A 55 8.93 0.16 22.62
N GLY A 56 10.04 0.16 21.89
CA GLY A 56 10.94 -0.98 21.76
C GLY A 56 10.72 -1.84 20.51
N GLU A 57 9.60 -1.69 19.81
CA GLU A 57 9.36 -2.40 18.56
C GLU A 57 10.02 -1.72 17.37
N LYS A 58 10.59 -2.53 16.47
CA LYS A 58 11.10 -2.06 15.18
C LYS A 58 9.92 -1.79 14.25
N GLY A 59 10.05 -0.75 13.43
CA GLY A 59 9.12 -0.51 12.35
C GLY A 59 9.49 -1.29 11.10
N GLU A 60 8.54 -1.38 10.18
CA GLU A 60 8.70 -2.06 8.89
C GLU A 60 8.14 -1.17 7.78
N GLU A 61 8.79 -1.19 6.62
CA GLU A 61 8.27 -0.56 5.42
C GLU A 61 7.25 -1.48 4.75
N VAL A 62 6.05 -0.95 4.52
CA VAL A 62 4.94 -1.69 3.93
C VAL A 62 4.39 -0.89 2.75
N ARG A 63 4.29 -1.55 1.60
CA ARG A 63 3.73 -0.96 0.38
C ARG A 63 2.22 -1.18 0.31
N PHE A 64 1.47 -0.09 0.20
CA PHE A 64 0.01 -0.09 0.03
C PHE A 64 -0.37 0.25 -1.40
N THR A 65 -1.36 -0.46 -1.93
CA THR A 65 -2.09 -0.02 -3.13
C THR A 65 -3.28 0.84 -2.71
N LEU A 66 -3.42 2.03 -3.30
CA LEU A 66 -4.55 2.92 -3.07
C LEU A 66 -5.55 2.79 -4.22
N ASP A 67 -6.84 2.76 -3.87
CA ASP A 67 -7.92 2.65 -4.85
C ASP A 67 -8.21 3.96 -5.58
N ALA A 68 -7.96 5.09 -4.91
CA ALA A 68 -8.18 6.42 -5.44
C ALA A 68 -6.90 7.26 -5.42
N ASP A 69 -6.89 8.32 -6.21
CA ASP A 69 -5.84 9.33 -6.21
C ASP A 69 -5.75 9.97 -4.81
N PRO A 70 -4.59 9.89 -4.12
CA PRO A 70 -4.42 10.51 -2.81
C PRO A 70 -4.34 12.04 -2.88
N GLY A 71 -4.15 12.61 -4.08
CA GLY A 71 -3.90 14.04 -4.29
C GLY A 71 -2.43 14.42 -4.12
N GLU A 72 -2.15 15.71 -4.23
CA GLU A 72 -0.81 16.29 -4.13
C GLU A 72 -0.41 16.65 -2.69
N GLY A 73 0.87 16.96 -2.48
CA GLY A 73 1.37 17.53 -1.22
C GLY A 73 1.88 16.53 -0.19
N PHE A 74 2.08 15.26 -0.55
CA PHE A 74 2.75 14.28 0.30
C PHE A 74 4.26 14.33 0.10
N GLU A 75 5.01 14.34 1.21
CA GLU A 75 6.47 14.33 1.24
C GLU A 75 6.98 13.14 2.05
N GLU A 76 8.20 12.69 1.76
CA GLU A 76 8.88 11.67 2.57
C GLU A 76 8.97 12.12 4.04
N GLY A 77 8.71 11.18 4.96
CA GLY A 77 8.70 11.43 6.40
C GLY A 77 7.37 11.97 6.94
N MET A 78 6.44 12.43 6.09
CA MET A 78 5.14 12.95 6.52
C MET A 78 4.33 11.88 7.26
N VAL A 79 3.70 12.27 8.37
CA VAL A 79 2.77 11.40 9.10
C VAL A 79 1.40 11.42 8.42
N VAL A 80 0.88 10.24 8.15
CA VAL A 80 -0.34 10.05 7.35
C VAL A 80 -1.26 9.01 7.98
N GLU A 81 -2.51 9.02 7.56
CA GLU A 81 -3.51 8.00 7.92
C GLU A 81 -4.08 7.35 6.66
N LEU A 82 -4.15 6.02 6.68
CA LEU A 82 -4.79 5.23 5.63
C LEU A 82 -6.32 5.23 5.84
N ILE A 83 -7.06 5.41 4.76
CA ILE A 83 -8.52 5.35 4.77
C ILE A 83 -8.95 3.92 4.45
N ALA A 84 -9.62 3.26 5.39
CA ALA A 84 -10.08 1.86 5.29
C ALA A 84 -8.98 0.89 4.81
N PRO A 85 -7.88 0.74 5.57
CA PRO A 85 -6.80 -0.17 5.22
C PRO A 85 -7.26 -1.62 5.29
N ARG A 86 -6.75 -2.44 4.38
CA ARG A 86 -7.13 -3.83 4.18
C ARG A 86 -5.92 -4.68 3.79
N MET A 87 -6.02 -5.98 4.07
CA MET A 87 -5.04 -6.97 3.65
C MET A 87 -5.70 -8.13 2.90
N SER A 88 -4.94 -8.71 1.98
CA SER A 88 -5.32 -9.90 1.22
C SER A 88 -4.17 -10.90 1.19
N PRO A 89 -4.26 -12.00 1.94
CA PRO A 89 -3.34 -13.12 1.77
C PRO A 89 -3.45 -13.68 0.35
N TYR A 90 -2.31 -14.01 -0.26
CA TYR A 90 -2.24 -14.68 -1.55
C TYR A 90 -1.29 -15.87 -1.49
N SER A 91 -1.56 -16.85 -2.35
CA SER A 91 -0.67 -17.98 -2.60
C SER A 91 -0.82 -18.39 -4.05
N PHE A 92 0.30 -18.58 -4.75
CA PHE A 92 0.32 -19.01 -6.15
C PHE A 92 1.59 -19.81 -6.45
N LYS A 93 1.61 -20.49 -7.59
CA LYS A 93 2.78 -21.22 -8.11
C LYS A 93 3.61 -20.31 -9.01
N ASN A 94 4.89 -20.11 -8.72
CA ASN A 94 5.79 -19.39 -9.62
C ASN A 94 6.15 -20.25 -10.85
N LYS A 95 6.95 -19.70 -11.78
CA LYS A 95 7.36 -20.39 -13.01
C LYS A 95 8.17 -21.66 -12.74
N ASP A 96 8.82 -21.74 -11.57
CA ASP A 96 9.63 -22.86 -11.13
C ASP A 96 8.81 -23.92 -10.36
N GLY A 97 7.50 -23.74 -10.22
CA GLY A 97 6.61 -24.68 -9.52
C GLY A 97 6.61 -24.55 -8.00
N GLU A 98 7.30 -23.54 -7.45
CA GLU A 98 7.34 -23.26 -6.02
C GLU A 98 6.08 -22.50 -5.59
N THR A 99 5.64 -22.76 -4.36
CA THR A 99 4.53 -22.00 -3.78
C THR A 99 5.06 -20.69 -3.21
N VAL A 100 4.65 -19.57 -3.81
CA VAL A 100 4.87 -18.23 -3.28
C VAL A 100 3.62 -17.80 -2.52
N SER A 101 3.81 -17.43 -1.25
CA SER A 101 2.74 -16.94 -0.39
C SER A 101 3.12 -15.58 0.18
N GLY A 102 2.14 -14.72 0.40
CA GLY A 102 2.37 -13.39 0.96
C GLY A 102 1.08 -12.67 1.31
N VAL A 103 1.21 -11.41 1.67
CA VAL A 103 0.08 -10.53 2.01
C VAL A 103 0.20 -9.26 1.18
N ALA A 104 -0.87 -8.93 0.46
CA ALA A 104 -0.98 -7.66 -0.24
C ALA A 104 -1.77 -6.68 0.64
N PHE A 105 -1.25 -5.46 0.77
CA PHE A 105 -1.89 -4.38 1.51
C PHE A 105 -2.53 -3.36 0.56
N ALA A 106 -3.72 -2.88 0.92
CA ALA A 106 -4.44 -1.88 0.17
C ALA A 106 -5.20 -0.92 1.09
N ALA A 107 -5.57 0.24 0.59
CA ALA A 107 -6.47 1.17 1.26
C ALA A 107 -7.31 1.91 0.22
N VAL A 108 -8.40 2.54 0.65
CA VAL A 108 -9.20 3.38 -0.24
C VAL A 108 -8.41 4.62 -0.64
N GLY A 109 -7.71 5.23 0.33
CA GLY A 109 -6.92 6.43 0.09
C GLY A 109 -6.00 6.74 1.26
N LEU A 110 -5.41 7.93 1.21
CA LEU A 110 -4.45 8.45 2.17
C LEU A 110 -4.86 9.87 2.55
N LYS A 111 -4.74 10.25 3.81
CA LYS A 111 -4.88 11.64 4.25
C LYS A 111 -3.68 12.07 5.08
N SER A 112 -3.29 13.33 4.94
CA SER A 112 -2.30 13.92 5.83
C SER A 112 -2.91 14.07 7.23
N VAL A 113 -2.07 13.86 8.26
CA VAL A 113 -2.41 14.25 9.62
C VAL A 113 -1.88 15.67 9.77
N ALA A 114 -2.77 16.67 9.80
CA ALA A 114 -2.35 18.03 10.09
C ALA A 114 -1.59 18.05 11.42
N SER A 115 -0.35 18.54 11.41
CA SER A 115 0.36 18.85 12.65
C SER A 115 -0.37 20.03 13.31
N PHE A 116 -1.07 19.78 14.40
CA PHE A 116 -1.64 20.82 15.28
C PHE A 116 -0.56 21.37 16.21
#